data_AF-A0A2M7VBA4-F1
#
_entry.id   AF-A0A2M7VBA4-F1
#
_cell.length_a   1.000
_cell.length_b   1.000
_cell.length_c   1.000
_cell.angle_alpha   90.00
_cell.angle_beta   90.00
_cell.angle_gamma   90.00
#
_symmetry.space_group_name_H-M   'P 1'
#
loop_
_entity.id
_entity.type
_entity.pdbx_description
1 polymer ?
#
loop_
_entity_poly.entity_id
_entity_poly.type
_entity_poly.pdbx_seq_one_letter_code
_entity_poly.pdbx_strand_id
1 'polypeptide(L)'
;MFKKIFLAVMISFSIFLFASPVKAEEKINNFVTNIKINEDSSLHVQEKIDYDFGDVERHGIFRNIPYEYKIDGKKYQISIDNIQVSDINNNAITFVVSNKSKQKDIKIGDANILLTGQKTYVIDYDVAGALNSFEDHDELFWNVTGNDWVVPIDNIEAKVELPDISPVINSQVTCYAGNYGSTNKCDFFELTHSASSTDEIVGANFATKNLPRSFGMTVVLGFEKGIISIPVPEPITEFPAWLVVLAVFFLFGGIPLLVLIIMILIWFFRGRDKKLHDPIIAQYDSPDNLPPGIVGTILDEHVDKEDLSSEIIYLAIAGYLKINRIETKKIFSKEVDYQLDKLKDADDSLKEYQKILLKAFFKSGDSVKLSKLKFTLFLSFKNASEEMTKFAADNGYFEKDPAKVKKVYNIVGIFFVALGMVSFPVFIFFSFINLAISGIIIILFGAIMSKRTLKGVKARNYILGLKEYIKVAEKERIKFHNAPEKNPQTFEKFLPYAMVFGLEKEWAKQFEGIYMEQPSWYSGADLATFSAVSFVNELSSFGSVANTSFAQNSGSSSGFSSGGFSGGGFGGGGGGSW
;
A
#
# COMPACT_ATOMS: atom_id res chain seq x y z
N MET A 1 0.73 -54.83 -87.54
CA MET A 1 1.66 -53.89 -86.88
C MET A 1 0.98 -53.01 -85.82
N PHE A 2 0.02 -52.14 -86.20
CA PHE A 2 -0.60 -51.11 -85.34
C PHE A 2 -0.71 -51.39 -83.83
N LYS A 3 -1.31 -52.51 -83.38
CA LYS A 3 -1.47 -52.81 -81.94
C LYS A 3 -0.17 -52.81 -81.12
N LYS A 4 0.98 -53.21 -81.69
CA LYS A 4 2.27 -53.16 -80.97
C LYS A 4 2.84 -51.74 -80.85
N ILE A 5 2.62 -50.90 -81.88
CA ILE A 5 3.03 -49.49 -81.86
C ILE A 5 2.18 -48.72 -80.86
N PHE A 6 0.86 -48.91 -80.86
CA PHE A 6 -0.06 -48.23 -79.94
C PHE A 6 0.23 -48.55 -78.47
N LEU A 7 0.57 -49.81 -78.15
CA LEU A 7 0.94 -50.20 -76.79
C LEU A 7 2.28 -49.60 -76.34
N ALA A 8 3.28 -49.54 -77.24
CA ALA A 8 4.57 -48.90 -76.95
C ALA A 8 4.42 -47.38 -76.73
N VAL A 9 3.58 -46.71 -77.53
CA VAL A 9 3.26 -45.28 -77.35
C VAL A 9 2.53 -45.05 -76.02
N MET A 10 1.54 -45.88 -75.66
CA MET A 10 0.85 -45.78 -74.37
C MET A 10 1.80 -45.95 -73.17
N ILE A 11 2.68 -46.95 -73.20
CA ILE A 11 3.65 -47.17 -72.10
C ILE A 11 4.64 -46.00 -72.00
N SER A 12 5.14 -45.49 -73.12
CA SER A 12 6.00 -44.29 -73.14
C SER A 12 5.30 -43.05 -72.58
N PHE A 13 4.03 -42.84 -72.96
CA PHE A 13 3.23 -41.70 -72.49
C PHE A 13 2.87 -41.81 -71.00
N SER A 14 2.60 -43.01 -70.49
CA SER A 14 2.38 -43.24 -69.05
C SER A 14 3.63 -43.01 -68.20
N ILE A 15 4.84 -43.28 -68.72
CA ILE A 15 6.09 -43.00 -68.02
C ILE A 15 6.34 -41.48 -67.92
N PHE A 16 5.98 -40.71 -68.94
CA PHE A 16 6.11 -39.24 -68.93
C PHE A 16 5.07 -38.51 -68.06
N LEU A 17 3.94 -39.13 -67.72
CA LEU A 17 2.85 -38.48 -66.97
C LEU A 17 2.99 -38.48 -65.44
N PHE A 18 4.00 -39.16 -64.89
CA PHE A 18 4.29 -39.20 -63.45
C PHE A 18 5.62 -38.57 -63.03
N ALA A 19 6.26 -37.82 -63.95
CA ALA A 19 7.38 -36.95 -63.62
C ALA A 19 6.89 -35.65 -62.93
N SER A 20 6.37 -35.76 -61.70
CA SER A 20 6.21 -34.60 -60.84
C SER A 20 7.59 -33.95 -60.62
N PRO A 21 7.74 -32.62 -60.75
CA PRO A 21 9.00 -31.96 -60.43
C PRO A 21 9.28 -32.17 -58.93
N VAL A 22 10.36 -32.88 -58.62
CA VAL A 22 10.91 -32.94 -57.27
C VAL A 22 11.46 -31.55 -56.98
N LYS A 23 10.63 -30.69 -56.37
CA LYS A 23 11.11 -29.45 -55.77
C LYS A 23 12.17 -29.81 -54.74
N ALA A 24 13.30 -29.11 -54.76
CA ALA A 24 14.31 -29.26 -53.73
C ALA A 24 13.67 -29.02 -52.34
N GLU A 25 13.84 -29.98 -51.44
CA GLU A 25 13.40 -29.85 -50.05
C GLU A 25 14.39 -28.94 -49.31
N GLU A 26 13.90 -27.92 -48.62
CA GLU A 26 14.72 -27.04 -47.79
C GLU A 26 15.49 -27.88 -46.75
N LYS A 27 16.80 -27.64 -46.61
CA LYS A 27 17.69 -28.43 -45.75
C LYS A 27 18.89 -27.63 -45.28
N ILE A 28 19.63 -28.16 -44.31
CA ILE A 28 20.93 -27.61 -43.89
C ILE A 28 22.03 -28.55 -44.37
N ASN A 29 22.93 -28.06 -45.22
CA ASN A 29 24.04 -28.83 -45.78
C ASN A 29 25.12 -29.11 -44.72
N ASN A 30 25.46 -28.09 -43.92
CA ASN A 30 26.39 -28.18 -42.81
C ASN A 30 25.88 -27.35 -41.62
N PHE A 31 25.95 -27.91 -40.42
CA PHE A 31 25.75 -27.22 -39.15
C PHE A 31 27.02 -27.38 -38.31
N VAL A 32 27.82 -26.32 -38.20
CA VAL A 32 29.09 -26.34 -37.46
C VAL A 32 28.93 -25.47 -36.22
N THR A 33 29.27 -25.99 -35.04
CA THR A 33 29.22 -25.22 -33.79
C THR A 33 30.58 -25.24 -33.09
N ASN A 34 31.17 -24.07 -32.91
CA ASN A 34 32.36 -23.87 -32.08
C ASN A 34 31.91 -23.37 -30.71
N ILE A 35 32.32 -24.04 -29.64
CA ILE A 35 32.04 -23.67 -28.26
C ILE A 35 33.38 -23.50 -27.55
N LYS A 36 33.75 -22.27 -27.22
CA LYS A 36 34.91 -22.01 -26.37
C LYS A 36 34.45 -21.77 -24.93
N ILE A 37 34.95 -22.57 -24.01
CA ILE A 37 34.73 -22.42 -22.57
C ILE A 37 35.81 -21.47 -22.00
N ASN A 38 35.39 -20.47 -21.23
CA ASN A 38 36.25 -19.47 -20.62
C ASN A 38 36.48 -19.75 -19.11
N GLU A 39 37.55 -19.19 -18.54
CA GLU A 39 37.93 -19.35 -17.12
C GLU A 39 36.84 -18.87 -16.12
N ASP A 40 35.97 -17.96 -16.54
CA ASP A 40 34.88 -17.36 -15.74
C ASP A 40 33.56 -18.15 -15.78
N SER A 41 33.56 -19.37 -16.35
CA SER A 41 32.39 -20.22 -16.62
C SER A 41 31.42 -19.72 -17.69
N SER A 42 31.79 -18.67 -18.45
CA SER A 42 31.12 -18.34 -19.70
C SER A 42 31.54 -19.27 -20.84
N LEU A 43 30.66 -19.42 -21.83
CA LEU A 43 30.97 -19.98 -23.14
C LEU A 43 30.82 -18.87 -24.18
N HIS A 44 31.73 -18.81 -25.14
CA HIS A 44 31.50 -18.15 -26.43
C HIS A 44 31.08 -19.22 -27.44
N VAL A 45 29.91 -19.04 -28.07
CA VAL A 45 29.32 -20.00 -29.01
C VAL A 45 29.16 -19.36 -30.38
N GLN A 46 29.71 -20.02 -31.40
CA GLN A 46 29.54 -19.66 -32.81
C GLN A 46 28.86 -20.80 -33.55
N GLU A 47 27.68 -20.55 -34.11
CA GLU A 47 26.96 -21.47 -34.99
C GLU A 47 27.07 -21.01 -36.45
N LYS A 48 27.71 -21.81 -37.31
CA LYS A 48 27.69 -21.65 -38.75
C LYS A 48 26.69 -22.61 -39.38
N ILE A 49 25.68 -22.06 -40.05
CA ILE A 49 24.57 -22.78 -40.66
C ILE A 49 24.59 -22.55 -42.18
N ASP A 50 24.96 -23.57 -42.94
CA ASP A 50 24.89 -23.58 -44.41
C ASP A 50 23.51 -24.07 -44.86
N TYR A 51 22.51 -23.16 -44.83
CA TYR A 51 21.12 -23.43 -45.19
C TYR A 51 20.92 -23.43 -46.72
N ASP A 52 20.10 -24.34 -47.24
CA ASP A 52 19.70 -24.40 -48.64
C ASP A 52 18.18 -24.25 -48.77
N PHE A 53 17.76 -23.12 -49.34
CA PHE A 53 16.37 -22.80 -49.62
C PHE A 53 15.85 -23.50 -50.89
N GLY A 54 16.73 -24.10 -51.71
CA GLY A 54 16.36 -24.67 -53.01
C GLY A 54 15.66 -23.63 -53.90
N ASP A 55 14.58 -24.05 -54.57
CA ASP A 55 13.73 -23.17 -55.40
C ASP A 55 12.66 -22.39 -54.60
N VAL A 56 12.74 -22.37 -53.26
CA VAL A 56 11.73 -21.75 -52.39
C VAL A 56 12.15 -20.34 -51.99
N GLU A 57 11.38 -19.34 -52.40
CA GLU A 57 11.62 -17.95 -51.99
C GLU A 57 11.31 -17.75 -50.49
N ARG A 58 12.31 -17.22 -49.77
CA ARG A 58 12.28 -16.92 -48.32
C ARG A 58 12.97 -15.59 -48.03
N HIS A 59 12.64 -14.97 -46.91
CA HIS A 59 13.32 -13.77 -46.42
C HIS A 59 14.58 -14.09 -45.61
N GLY A 60 14.65 -15.29 -45.02
CA GLY A 60 15.81 -15.80 -44.31
C GLY A 60 15.47 -16.98 -43.39
N ILE A 61 16.22 -17.10 -42.29
CA ILE A 61 16.01 -18.14 -41.27
C ILE A 61 15.61 -17.56 -39.91
N PHE A 62 15.05 -18.40 -39.04
CA PHE A 62 14.93 -18.13 -37.62
C PHE A 62 15.65 -19.22 -36.82
N ARG A 63 16.38 -18.80 -35.78
CA ARG A 63 17.11 -19.69 -34.87
C ARG A 63 16.53 -19.56 -33.45
N ASN A 64 16.10 -20.68 -32.89
CA ASN A 64 15.52 -20.76 -31.56
C ASN A 64 16.52 -21.35 -30.56
N ILE A 65 16.85 -20.57 -29.52
CA ILE A 65 17.77 -20.97 -28.43
C ILE A 65 17.01 -20.84 -27.10
N PRO A 66 16.57 -21.95 -26.45
CA PRO A 66 15.64 -21.94 -25.32
C PRO A 66 16.17 -21.31 -24.02
N TYR A 67 15.25 -20.99 -23.10
CA TYR A 67 15.49 -20.30 -21.83
C TYR A 67 14.43 -20.52 -20.68
N GLU A 68 13.89 -21.73 -20.47
CA GLU A 68 13.41 -22.18 -19.12
C GLU A 68 13.68 -23.67 -18.96
N TYR A 69 14.70 -24.04 -18.17
CA TYR A 69 15.15 -25.44 -18.06
C TYR A 69 14.70 -26.05 -16.76
N LYS A 70 14.34 -27.34 -16.82
CA LYS A 70 13.71 -28.05 -15.71
C LYS A 70 14.49 -29.30 -15.33
N ILE A 71 15.10 -29.29 -14.15
CA ILE A 71 15.89 -30.37 -13.57
C ILE A 71 15.25 -30.74 -12.23
N ASP A 72 14.98 -32.03 -12.00
CA ASP A 72 14.37 -32.57 -10.77
C ASP A 72 13.14 -31.80 -10.25
N GLY A 73 12.27 -31.39 -11.18
CA GLY A 73 11.06 -30.65 -10.89
C GLY A 73 11.22 -29.14 -10.76
N LYS A 74 12.44 -28.64 -10.48
CA LYS A 74 12.79 -27.23 -10.32
C LYS A 74 13.09 -26.57 -11.66
N LYS A 75 12.88 -25.25 -11.75
CA LYS A 75 13.29 -24.42 -12.89
C LYS A 75 14.62 -23.73 -12.61
N TYR A 76 15.46 -23.50 -13.62
CA TYR A 76 16.76 -22.83 -13.51
C TYR A 76 16.87 -21.61 -14.44
N GLN A 77 17.98 -20.87 -14.39
CA GLN A 77 18.33 -19.75 -15.28
C GLN A 77 19.82 -19.84 -15.69
N ILE A 78 20.17 -19.14 -16.81
CA ILE A 78 22.30 -18.68 -18.73
C ILE A 78 22.80 -17.27 -19.34
N SER A 79 21.99 -16.45 -20.03
CA SER A 79 22.32 -15.11 -20.53
C SER A 79 22.90 -15.22 -21.93
N ILE A 80 22.02 -15.67 -22.84
CA ILE A 80 22.26 -15.74 -24.29
C ILE A 80 22.31 -14.31 -24.81
N ASP A 81 23.44 -13.66 -24.65
CA ASP A 81 23.60 -12.23 -24.90
C ASP A 81 24.76 -11.99 -25.89
N ASN A 82 25.05 -10.73 -26.20
CA ASN A 82 26.01 -10.32 -27.25
C ASN A 82 25.77 -10.93 -28.66
N ILE A 83 24.58 -11.47 -28.91
CA ILE A 83 24.15 -12.10 -30.17
C ILE A 83 24.45 -11.19 -31.36
N GLN A 84 25.24 -11.70 -32.31
CA GLN A 84 25.58 -11.10 -33.59
C GLN A 84 25.33 -12.10 -34.72
N VAL A 85 25.10 -11.59 -35.94
CA VAL A 85 24.82 -12.43 -37.11
C VAL A 85 25.54 -11.88 -38.35
N SER A 86 26.26 -12.74 -39.06
CA SER A 86 27.02 -12.37 -40.26
C SER A 86 26.98 -13.43 -41.37
N ASP A 87 27.46 -13.07 -42.57
CA ASP A 87 27.67 -14.00 -43.70
C ASP A 87 29.06 -14.65 -43.65
N ILE A 88 29.36 -15.54 -44.61
CA ILE A 88 30.67 -16.22 -44.75
C ILE A 88 31.86 -15.27 -45.01
N ASN A 89 31.62 -13.99 -45.27
CA ASN A 89 32.64 -12.95 -45.48
C ASN A 89 32.71 -11.97 -44.29
N ASN A 90 32.04 -12.28 -43.17
CA ASN A 90 31.87 -11.43 -41.98
C ASN A 90 31.08 -10.12 -42.24
N ASN A 91 30.27 -10.04 -43.29
CA ASN A 91 29.31 -8.94 -43.46
C ASN A 91 28.14 -9.14 -42.48
N ALA A 92 27.79 -8.12 -41.69
CA ALA A 92 26.65 -8.20 -40.79
C ALA A 92 25.32 -8.36 -41.55
N ILE A 93 24.47 -9.28 -41.08
CA ILE A 93 23.12 -9.54 -41.62
C ILE A 93 22.09 -8.91 -40.69
N THR A 94 21.00 -8.35 -41.23
CA THR A 94 19.88 -7.84 -40.42
C THR A 94 19.22 -8.97 -39.62
N PHE A 95 19.04 -8.78 -38.31
CA PHE A 95 18.31 -9.72 -37.45
C PHE A 95 17.50 -9.00 -36.38
N VAL A 96 16.52 -9.71 -35.80
CA VAL A 96 15.70 -9.26 -34.67
C VAL A 96 15.62 -10.39 -33.64
N VAL A 97 16.06 -10.12 -32.41
CA VAL A 97 15.91 -11.05 -31.28
C VAL A 97 14.60 -10.77 -30.55
N SER A 98 13.83 -11.81 -30.26
CA SER A 98 12.64 -11.73 -29.41
C SER A 98 12.57 -12.87 -28.41
N ASN A 99 11.89 -12.66 -27.29
CA ASN A 99 11.68 -13.69 -26.26
C ASN A 99 10.29 -14.31 -26.45
N LYS A 100 10.21 -15.59 -26.85
CA LYS A 100 8.94 -16.32 -27.06
C LYS A 100 8.99 -17.70 -26.45
N SER A 101 7.92 -18.15 -25.80
CA SER A 101 7.78 -19.54 -25.33
C SER A 101 8.96 -20.08 -24.51
N LYS A 102 9.64 -19.22 -23.74
CA LYS A 102 10.90 -19.51 -23.05
C LYS A 102 12.02 -19.88 -24.03
N GLN A 103 12.17 -19.14 -25.12
CA GLN A 103 13.25 -19.25 -26.11
C GLN A 103 13.62 -17.85 -26.65
N LYS A 104 14.90 -17.63 -26.94
CA LYS A 104 15.36 -16.53 -27.78
C LYS A 104 15.10 -16.95 -29.23
N ASP A 105 14.17 -16.26 -29.88
CA ASP A 105 13.83 -16.36 -31.29
C ASP A 105 14.62 -15.28 -32.04
N ILE A 106 15.69 -15.71 -32.70
CA ILE A 106 16.61 -14.90 -33.48
C ILE A 106 16.16 -14.96 -34.93
N LYS A 107 15.39 -13.97 -35.37
CA LYS A 107 14.84 -13.89 -36.73
C LYS A 107 15.82 -13.15 -37.64
N ILE A 108 16.38 -13.83 -38.63
CA ILE A 108 17.50 -13.39 -39.47
C ILE A 108 17.03 -13.19 -40.91
N GLY A 109 17.37 -12.06 -41.53
CA GLY A 109 16.99 -11.70 -42.90
C GLY A 109 16.21 -10.38 -43.00
N ASP A 110 15.95 -9.93 -44.23
CA ASP A 110 15.21 -8.70 -44.51
C ASP A 110 13.84 -9.01 -45.13
N ALA A 111 12.78 -8.46 -44.55
CA ALA A 111 11.41 -8.68 -45.00
C ALA A 111 11.09 -8.10 -46.40
N ASN A 112 12.02 -7.33 -46.99
CA ASN A 112 11.89 -6.74 -48.32
C ASN A 112 12.74 -7.47 -49.38
N ILE A 113 13.56 -8.44 -48.97
CA ILE A 113 14.45 -9.22 -49.85
C ILE A 113 13.97 -10.67 -49.88
N LEU A 114 14.02 -11.31 -51.06
CA LEU A 114 13.80 -12.74 -51.22
C LEU A 114 15.11 -13.45 -51.60
N LEU A 115 15.30 -14.63 -51.03
CA LEU A 115 16.47 -15.48 -51.12
C LEU A 115 16.06 -16.88 -51.59
N THR A 116 16.93 -17.49 -52.40
CA THR A 116 16.82 -18.88 -52.88
C THR A 116 18.21 -19.54 -52.90
N GLY A 117 18.23 -20.87 -53.03
CA GLY A 117 19.45 -21.70 -53.01
C GLY A 117 20.24 -21.59 -51.70
N GLN A 118 21.53 -21.89 -51.75
CA GLN A 118 22.39 -21.90 -50.57
C GLN A 118 22.70 -20.49 -50.02
N LYS A 119 22.66 -20.35 -48.69
CA LYS A 119 23.12 -19.19 -47.91
C LYS A 119 23.81 -19.68 -46.64
N THR A 120 24.88 -18.99 -46.24
CA THR A 120 25.57 -19.25 -44.96
C THR A 120 25.21 -18.16 -43.97
N TYR A 121 24.81 -18.58 -42.77
CA TYR A 121 24.61 -17.69 -41.62
C TYR A 121 25.59 -18.09 -40.52
N VAL A 122 26.33 -17.11 -39.99
CA VAL A 122 27.16 -17.26 -38.79
C VAL A 122 26.46 -16.51 -37.66
N ILE A 123 26.25 -17.17 -36.52
CA ILE A 123 25.56 -16.63 -35.35
C ILE A 123 26.52 -16.76 -34.15
N ASP A 124 27.05 -15.64 -33.69
CA ASP A 124 27.99 -15.56 -32.57
C ASP A 124 27.23 -15.06 -31.32
N TYR A 125 27.37 -15.73 -30.17
CA TYR A 125 26.71 -15.34 -28.93
C TYR A 125 27.44 -15.83 -27.68
N ASP A 126 27.28 -15.10 -26.58
CA ASP A 126 27.85 -15.46 -25.28
C ASP A 126 26.80 -16.13 -24.39
N VAL A 127 27.28 -16.93 -23.43
CA VAL A 127 26.51 -17.84 -22.58
C VAL A 127 27.19 -17.91 -21.20
N ALA A 128 26.49 -17.93 -20.06
CA ALA A 128 27.14 -17.99 -18.73
C ALA A 128 26.37 -18.86 -17.70
N GLY A 129 26.99 -19.94 -17.21
CA GLY A 129 26.29 -20.92 -16.35
C GLY A 129 25.61 -22.05 -17.12
N ALA A 130 26.18 -22.43 -18.27
CA ALA A 130 25.82 -23.64 -19.02
C ALA A 130 26.56 -24.90 -18.52
N LEU A 131 27.47 -24.74 -17.56
CA LEU A 131 28.30 -25.80 -17.01
C LEU A 131 27.64 -26.39 -15.76
N ASN A 132 27.60 -27.71 -15.68
CA ASN A 132 27.24 -28.44 -14.48
C ASN A 132 28.50 -28.62 -13.62
N SER A 133 28.37 -28.53 -12.29
CA SER A 133 29.42 -28.93 -11.35
C SER A 133 28.89 -30.05 -10.47
N PHE A 134 29.55 -31.21 -10.51
CA PHE A 134 29.22 -32.39 -9.72
C PHE A 134 30.18 -32.53 -8.53
N GLU A 135 30.16 -33.63 -7.78
CA GLU A 135 31.06 -33.77 -6.62
C GLU A 135 32.53 -33.95 -7.03
N ASP A 136 32.76 -34.73 -8.08
CA ASP A 136 34.05 -35.26 -8.55
C ASP A 136 34.56 -34.66 -9.88
N HIS A 137 33.66 -34.10 -10.71
CA HIS A 137 33.97 -33.53 -12.02
C HIS A 137 33.10 -32.29 -12.31
N ASP A 138 33.51 -31.52 -13.32
CA ASP A 138 32.72 -30.45 -13.93
C ASP A 138 32.37 -30.84 -15.38
N GLU A 139 31.24 -30.40 -15.94
CA GLU A 139 30.70 -30.91 -17.21
C GLU A 139 30.02 -29.82 -18.06
N LEU A 140 30.31 -29.80 -19.37
CA LEU A 140 29.44 -29.17 -20.37
C LEU A 140 28.46 -30.20 -20.93
N PHE A 141 27.15 -30.01 -20.71
CA PHE A 141 26.07 -30.76 -21.35
C PHE A 141 25.30 -29.84 -22.31
N TRP A 142 25.58 -29.92 -23.62
CA TRP A 142 25.09 -28.93 -24.60
C TRP A 142 24.34 -29.54 -25.77
N ASN A 143 23.13 -29.05 -26.06
CA ASN A 143 22.35 -29.43 -27.24
C ASN A 143 22.73 -28.53 -28.43
N VAL A 144 23.58 -29.06 -29.31
CA VAL A 144 24.24 -28.37 -30.42
C VAL A 144 23.21 -27.82 -31.41
N THR A 145 22.50 -28.71 -32.08
CA THR A 145 21.48 -28.32 -33.07
C THR A 145 20.17 -27.96 -32.37
N GLY A 146 19.82 -28.67 -31.30
CA GLY A 146 18.45 -28.75 -30.81
C GLY A 146 17.56 -29.69 -31.64
N ASN A 147 16.32 -29.92 -31.17
CA ASN A 147 15.34 -30.84 -31.74
C ASN A 147 14.14 -30.13 -32.45
N ASP A 148 14.06 -28.81 -32.44
CA ASP A 148 12.94 -28.05 -33.04
C ASP A 148 13.23 -27.62 -34.51
N TRP A 149 14.20 -28.25 -35.20
CA TRP A 149 14.47 -27.97 -36.63
C TRP A 149 13.42 -28.61 -37.54
N VAL A 150 12.79 -27.78 -38.38
CA VAL A 150 11.71 -28.22 -39.30
C VAL A 150 12.22 -28.82 -40.62
N VAL A 151 13.54 -28.79 -40.84
CA VAL A 151 14.27 -29.29 -42.02
C VAL A 151 15.33 -30.33 -41.60
N PRO A 152 15.75 -31.25 -42.48
CA PRO A 152 16.85 -32.18 -42.19
C PRO A 152 18.22 -31.48 -42.22
N ILE A 153 19.23 -32.13 -41.63
CA ILE A 153 20.61 -31.63 -41.55
C ILE A 153 21.59 -32.72 -42.02
N ASP A 154 22.31 -32.46 -43.12
CA ASP A 154 23.13 -33.46 -43.80
C ASP A 154 24.45 -33.75 -43.07
N ASN A 155 25.14 -32.72 -42.57
CA ASN A 155 26.38 -32.83 -41.80
C ASN A 155 26.33 -31.93 -40.57
N ILE A 156 26.70 -32.47 -39.40
CA ILE A 156 26.78 -31.75 -38.14
C ILE A 156 28.18 -31.96 -37.57
N GLU A 157 28.83 -30.87 -37.19
CA GLU A 157 30.13 -30.87 -36.52
C GLU A 157 30.06 -29.96 -35.29
N ALA A 158 30.59 -30.41 -34.17
CA ALA A 158 30.68 -29.62 -32.94
C ALA A 158 32.10 -29.69 -32.40
N LYS A 159 32.69 -28.54 -32.12
CA LYS A 159 34.00 -28.41 -31.46
C LYS A 159 33.79 -27.74 -30.12
N VAL A 160 34.34 -28.34 -29.07
CA VAL A 160 34.39 -27.75 -27.72
C VAL A 160 35.86 -27.53 -27.35
N GLU A 161 36.22 -26.31 -26.98
CA GLU A 161 37.56 -25.90 -26.54
C GLU A 161 37.54 -25.52 -25.05
N LEU A 162 38.50 -26.03 -24.29
CA LEU A 162 38.75 -25.66 -22.90
C LEU A 162 39.78 -24.51 -22.81
N PRO A 163 39.90 -23.83 -21.66
CA PRO A 163 41.07 -22.99 -21.36
C PRO A 163 42.38 -23.79 -21.43
N ASP A 164 43.50 -23.12 -21.69
CA ASP A 164 44.85 -23.71 -21.87
C ASP A 164 45.49 -24.30 -20.57
N ILE A 165 44.68 -24.83 -19.64
CA ILE A 165 45.09 -25.12 -18.25
C ILE A 165 44.47 -26.42 -17.69
N SER A 166 44.49 -27.57 -18.40
CA SER A 166 44.34 -28.91 -17.75
C SER A 166 44.48 -30.17 -18.62
N PRO A 167 44.65 -31.35 -18.00
CA PRO A 167 44.29 -32.65 -18.57
C PRO A 167 42.77 -32.91 -18.49
N VAL A 168 42.25 -33.77 -19.38
CA VAL A 168 40.86 -34.28 -19.31
C VAL A 168 40.86 -35.76 -18.98
N ILE A 169 40.00 -36.20 -18.05
CA ILE A 169 39.85 -37.63 -17.74
C ILE A 169 39.02 -38.31 -18.84
N ASN A 170 39.60 -39.36 -19.41
CA ASN A 170 39.15 -40.07 -20.60
C ASN A 170 37.91 -40.98 -20.40
N SER A 171 36.94 -40.54 -19.59
CA SER A 171 35.78 -41.35 -19.13
C SER A 171 34.40 -40.70 -19.31
N GLN A 172 34.33 -39.37 -19.52
CA GLN A 172 33.08 -38.59 -19.52
C GLN A 172 32.88 -37.77 -20.81
N VAL A 173 33.51 -38.16 -21.91
CA VAL A 173 33.30 -37.54 -23.23
C VAL A 173 32.35 -38.40 -24.06
N THR A 174 31.24 -37.83 -24.50
CA THR A 174 30.25 -38.55 -25.33
C THR A 174 29.35 -37.60 -26.12
N CYS A 175 28.81 -38.08 -27.22
CA CYS A 175 27.72 -37.44 -27.94
C CYS A 175 26.47 -38.33 -28.01
N TYR A 176 25.33 -37.72 -28.28
CA TYR A 176 24.05 -38.37 -28.56
C TYR A 176 23.42 -37.78 -29.81
N ALA A 177 22.76 -38.61 -30.61
CA ALA A 177 22.07 -38.21 -31.83
C ALA A 177 20.68 -38.86 -31.89
N GLY A 178 19.63 -38.10 -32.25
CA GLY A 178 18.29 -38.65 -32.42
C GLY A 178 17.15 -37.68 -32.14
N ASN A 179 15.95 -38.22 -32.01
CA ASN A 179 14.80 -37.49 -31.47
C ASN A 179 15.01 -37.15 -29.98
N TYR A 180 14.20 -36.23 -29.46
CA TYR A 180 14.24 -35.85 -28.04
C TYR A 180 14.11 -37.08 -27.13
N GLY A 181 15.06 -37.26 -26.22
CA GLY A 181 15.16 -38.43 -25.33
C GLY A 181 15.89 -39.65 -25.90
N SER A 182 16.45 -39.58 -27.10
CA SER A 182 17.33 -40.62 -27.67
C SER A 182 18.60 -40.81 -26.84
N THR A 183 19.00 -42.08 -26.64
CA THR A 183 20.30 -42.47 -26.07
C THR A 183 21.27 -43.04 -27.12
N ASN A 184 20.91 -43.00 -28.41
CA ASN A 184 21.81 -43.41 -29.48
C ASN A 184 23.02 -42.46 -29.54
N LYS A 185 24.22 -42.99 -29.73
CA LYS A 185 25.45 -42.19 -29.89
C LYS A 185 25.46 -41.51 -31.27
N CYS A 186 26.22 -40.41 -31.38
CA CYS A 186 26.54 -39.82 -32.68
C CYS A 186 27.62 -40.64 -33.41
N ASP A 187 27.84 -40.35 -34.70
CA ASP A 187 28.71 -41.17 -35.56
C ASP A 187 30.20 -41.14 -35.15
N PHE A 188 30.70 -40.02 -34.61
CA PHE A 188 32.12 -39.83 -34.33
C PHE A 188 32.38 -38.82 -33.20
N PHE A 189 33.42 -39.08 -32.39
CA PHE A 189 34.07 -38.05 -31.56
C PHE A 189 35.57 -38.32 -31.41
N GLU A 190 36.35 -37.27 -31.19
CA GLU A 190 37.80 -37.28 -31.07
C GLU A 190 38.28 -36.20 -30.09
N LEU A 191 39.25 -36.52 -29.24
CA LEU A 191 39.81 -35.58 -28.27
C LEU A 191 40.84 -34.66 -28.95
N THR A 192 40.79 -33.37 -28.65
CA THR A 192 41.76 -32.40 -29.17
C THR A 192 42.91 -32.29 -28.16
N HIS A 193 44.10 -32.71 -28.57
CA HIS A 193 45.30 -32.68 -27.73
C HIS A 193 46.07 -31.36 -27.84
N SER A 194 46.81 -31.02 -26.79
CA SER A 194 47.69 -29.83 -26.75
C SER A 194 48.79 -29.91 -27.82
N ALA A 195 49.15 -28.78 -28.40
CA ALA A 195 50.31 -28.69 -29.29
C ALA A 195 51.66 -28.91 -28.54
N SER A 196 51.64 -28.84 -27.20
CA SER A 196 52.82 -28.99 -26.34
C SER A 196 52.97 -30.40 -25.77
N SER A 197 51.87 -31.19 -25.69
CA SER A 197 51.85 -32.50 -25.04
C SER A 197 50.72 -33.39 -25.58
N THR A 198 51.00 -34.67 -25.82
CA THR A 198 49.97 -35.66 -26.18
C THR A 198 49.08 -36.07 -25.01
N ASP A 199 49.48 -35.77 -23.77
CA ASP A 199 48.77 -36.22 -22.57
C ASP A 199 47.85 -35.11 -22.01
N GLU A 200 48.00 -33.88 -22.52
CA GLU A 200 47.10 -32.74 -22.28
C GLU A 200 45.98 -32.74 -23.34
N ILE A 201 44.74 -32.50 -22.91
CA ILE A 201 43.56 -32.47 -23.77
C ILE A 201 42.89 -31.11 -23.60
N VAL A 202 42.82 -30.34 -24.68
CA VAL A 202 42.32 -28.96 -24.72
C VAL A 202 40.90 -28.86 -25.29
N GLY A 203 40.24 -29.99 -25.53
CA GLY A 203 38.88 -30.00 -26.06
C GLY A 203 38.45 -31.32 -26.70
N ALA A 204 37.33 -31.31 -27.41
CA ALA A 204 36.80 -32.45 -28.16
C ALA A 204 36.06 -32.00 -29.43
N ASN A 205 36.22 -32.77 -30.51
CA ASN A 205 35.45 -32.66 -31.74
C ASN A 205 34.42 -33.79 -31.78
N PHE A 206 33.22 -33.52 -32.28
CA PHE A 206 32.12 -34.47 -32.42
C PHE A 206 31.48 -34.28 -33.79
N ALA A 207 31.02 -35.35 -34.45
CA ALA A 207 30.35 -35.25 -35.74
C ALA A 207 29.23 -36.29 -35.92
N THR A 208 28.20 -35.93 -36.68
CA THR A 208 27.14 -36.86 -37.11
C THR A 208 26.53 -36.44 -38.45
N LYS A 209 25.85 -37.35 -39.16
CA LYS A 209 25.33 -37.08 -40.51
C LYS A 209 23.88 -37.52 -40.70
N ASN A 210 23.19 -36.87 -41.64
CA ASN A 210 21.83 -37.17 -42.09
C ASN A 210 20.79 -37.17 -40.96
N LEU A 211 20.80 -36.15 -40.08
CA LEU A 211 19.75 -36.01 -39.07
C LEU A 211 18.41 -35.67 -39.75
N PRO A 212 17.35 -36.48 -39.53
CA PRO A 212 16.01 -36.13 -39.98
C PRO A 212 15.47 -34.85 -39.34
N ARG A 213 14.38 -34.33 -39.91
CA ARG A 213 13.56 -33.26 -39.29
C ARG A 213 13.24 -33.61 -37.82
N SER A 214 13.36 -32.64 -36.93
CA SER A 214 13.19 -32.75 -35.48
C SER A 214 14.13 -33.70 -34.73
N PHE A 215 15.17 -34.23 -35.39
CA PHE A 215 16.28 -34.88 -34.71
C PHE A 215 17.34 -33.84 -34.36
N GLY A 216 18.19 -34.15 -33.39
CA GLY A 216 19.23 -33.25 -32.91
C GLY A 216 20.43 -33.99 -32.36
N MET A 217 21.49 -33.23 -32.11
CA MET A 217 22.76 -33.70 -31.56
C MET A 217 23.08 -32.98 -30.25
N THR A 218 23.40 -33.76 -29.21
CA THR A 218 23.82 -33.27 -27.89
C THR A 218 25.24 -33.78 -27.61
N VAL A 219 26.11 -32.92 -27.11
CA VAL A 219 27.48 -33.24 -26.71
C VAL A 219 27.67 -33.13 -25.20
N VAL A 220 28.56 -33.95 -24.68
CA VAL A 220 28.94 -34.01 -23.27
C VAL A 220 30.46 -34.04 -23.18
N LEU A 221 31.02 -33.08 -22.43
CA LEU A 221 32.43 -32.98 -22.12
C LEU A 221 32.58 -32.79 -20.60
N GLY A 222 32.85 -33.88 -19.89
CA GLY A 222 33.36 -33.83 -18.51
C GLY A 222 34.85 -33.47 -18.48
N PHE A 223 35.26 -32.69 -17.48
CA PHE A 223 36.64 -32.27 -17.21
C PHE A 223 36.94 -32.26 -15.70
N GLU A 224 38.22 -32.16 -15.33
CA GLU A 224 38.60 -32.21 -13.90
C GLU A 224 38.02 -31.02 -13.11
N LYS A 225 37.68 -31.28 -11.86
CA LYS A 225 36.95 -30.30 -11.04
C LYS A 225 37.85 -29.16 -10.56
N GLY A 226 37.34 -27.93 -10.67
CA GLY A 226 38.01 -26.73 -10.14
C GLY A 226 39.01 -26.08 -11.10
N ILE A 227 39.03 -26.51 -12.36
CA ILE A 227 39.66 -25.76 -13.47
C ILE A 227 38.95 -24.41 -13.67
N ILE A 228 37.62 -24.42 -13.54
CA ILE A 228 36.73 -23.30 -13.83
C ILE A 228 35.87 -23.02 -12.60
N SER A 229 35.70 -21.74 -12.25
CA SER A 229 34.94 -21.32 -11.07
C SER A 229 33.42 -21.30 -11.34
N ILE A 230 32.80 -22.47 -11.51
CA ILE A 230 31.36 -22.60 -11.80
C ILE A 230 30.51 -22.16 -10.58
N PRO A 231 29.59 -21.19 -10.73
CA PRO A 231 28.67 -20.81 -9.65
C PRO A 231 27.56 -21.86 -9.48
N VAL A 232 27.16 -22.14 -8.23
CA VAL A 232 26.04 -23.06 -7.94
C VAL A 232 24.74 -22.45 -8.49
N PRO A 233 24.00 -23.13 -9.38
CA PRO A 233 22.80 -22.56 -10.00
C PRO A 233 21.62 -22.54 -9.00
N GLU A 234 21.03 -21.38 -8.78
CA GLU A 234 19.84 -21.24 -7.94
C GLU A 234 18.55 -21.49 -8.74
N PRO A 235 17.55 -22.19 -8.16
CA PRO A 235 16.28 -22.46 -8.84
C PRO A 235 15.33 -21.25 -8.77
N ILE A 236 14.54 -21.02 -9.82
CA ILE A 236 13.55 -19.95 -9.88
C ILE A 236 12.46 -20.18 -8.82
N THR A 237 12.35 -19.27 -7.85
CA THR A 237 11.31 -19.29 -6.81
C THR A 237 10.06 -18.53 -7.27
N GLU A 238 9.18 -19.23 -7.99
CA GLU A 238 7.88 -18.68 -8.44
C GLU A 238 6.90 -18.50 -7.26
N PHE A 239 7.00 -17.37 -6.56
CA PHE A 239 5.94 -16.92 -5.65
C PHE A 239 4.64 -16.71 -6.45
N PRO A 240 3.51 -17.32 -6.06
CA PRO A 240 2.27 -17.17 -6.81
C PRO A 240 1.80 -15.73 -6.74
N ALA A 241 1.51 -15.12 -7.90
CA ALA A 241 1.35 -13.67 -8.03
C ALA A 241 0.31 -13.04 -7.09
N TRP A 242 -0.72 -13.79 -6.65
CA TRP A 242 -1.70 -13.32 -5.68
C TRP A 242 -1.10 -13.04 -4.29
N LEU A 243 -0.06 -13.75 -3.85
CA LEU A 243 0.67 -13.44 -2.62
C LEU A 243 1.48 -12.15 -2.77
N VAL A 244 2.09 -11.92 -3.94
CA VAL A 244 2.80 -10.66 -4.22
C VAL A 244 1.82 -9.49 -4.24
N VAL A 245 0.66 -9.65 -4.88
CA VAL A 245 -0.42 -8.63 -4.88
C VAL A 245 -0.96 -8.38 -3.47
N LEU A 246 -1.13 -9.39 -2.63
CA LEU A 246 -1.53 -9.20 -1.23
C LEU A 246 -0.45 -8.49 -0.39
N ALA A 247 0.82 -8.87 -0.56
CA ALA A 247 1.94 -8.23 0.13
C ALA A 247 2.03 -6.74 -0.26
N VAL A 248 1.94 -6.42 -1.56
CA VAL A 248 1.85 -5.05 -2.09
C VAL A 248 0.63 -4.33 -1.52
N PHE A 249 -0.56 -4.95 -1.53
CA PHE A 249 -1.77 -4.34 -0.98
C PHE A 249 -1.63 -3.97 0.52
N PHE A 250 -1.14 -4.88 1.36
CA PHE A 250 -0.93 -4.59 2.78
C PHE A 250 0.23 -3.59 3.02
N LEU A 251 1.26 -3.60 2.18
CA LEU A 251 2.35 -2.61 2.22
C LEU A 251 1.91 -1.20 1.82
N PHE A 252 0.93 -1.04 0.91
CA PHE A 252 0.54 0.26 0.36
C PHE A 252 -0.84 0.81 0.83
N GLY A 253 -1.55 0.13 1.74
CA GLY A 253 -2.77 0.70 2.34
C GLY A 253 -3.76 -0.29 2.97
N GLY A 254 -3.56 -1.60 2.81
CA GLY A 254 -4.50 -2.63 3.26
C GLY A 254 -4.72 -2.67 4.77
N ILE A 255 -3.72 -2.29 5.58
CA ILE A 255 -3.85 -2.28 7.05
C ILE A 255 -4.80 -1.14 7.52
N PRO A 256 -4.61 0.14 7.14
CA PRO A 256 -5.60 1.20 7.35
C PRO A 256 -7.02 0.85 6.91
N LEU A 257 -7.19 0.24 5.73
CA LEU A 257 -8.52 -0.10 5.22
C LEU A 257 -9.19 -1.19 6.08
N LEU A 258 -8.44 -2.22 6.48
CA LEU A 258 -8.92 -3.28 7.36
C LEU A 258 -9.27 -2.73 8.75
N VAL A 259 -8.44 -1.85 9.31
CA VAL A 259 -8.70 -1.17 10.59
C VAL A 259 -9.93 -0.27 10.50
N LEU A 260 -10.11 0.47 9.41
CA LEU A 260 -11.30 1.29 9.16
C LEU A 260 -12.58 0.43 9.12
N ILE A 261 -12.56 -0.70 8.39
CA ILE A 261 -13.70 -1.63 8.32
C ILE A 261 -14.03 -2.20 9.70
N ILE A 262 -13.03 -2.65 10.46
CA ILE A 262 -13.21 -3.14 11.84
C ILE A 262 -13.80 -2.04 12.74
N MET A 263 -13.30 -0.80 12.65
CA MET A 263 -13.81 0.31 13.46
C MET A 263 -15.25 0.71 13.09
N ILE A 264 -15.61 0.70 11.79
CA ILE A 264 -16.99 0.90 11.33
C ILE A 264 -17.92 -0.19 11.91
N LEU A 265 -17.50 -1.46 11.88
CA LEU A 265 -18.28 -2.57 12.44
C LEU A 265 -18.43 -2.46 13.97
N ILE A 266 -17.34 -2.17 14.69
CA ILE A 266 -17.36 -1.97 16.15
C ILE A 266 -18.29 -0.80 16.51
N TRP A 267 -18.21 0.32 15.80
CA TRP A 267 -19.11 1.46 15.99
C TRP A 267 -20.57 1.08 15.72
N PHE A 268 -20.85 0.43 14.58
CA PHE A 268 -22.20 0.03 14.20
C PHE A 268 -22.88 -0.87 15.23
N PHE A 269 -22.15 -1.85 15.79
CA PHE A 269 -22.68 -2.81 16.77
C PHE A 269 -22.57 -2.40 18.23
N ARG A 270 -21.64 -1.49 18.60
CA ARG A 270 -21.34 -1.16 20.01
C ARG A 270 -21.30 0.34 20.36
N GLY A 271 -21.03 1.23 19.40
CA GLY A 271 -21.02 2.68 19.63
C GLY A 271 -22.39 3.33 19.50
N ARG A 272 -23.27 2.82 18.64
CA ARG A 272 -24.56 3.47 18.35
C ARG A 272 -25.54 3.48 19.53
N ASP A 273 -26.05 4.67 19.83
CA ASP A 273 -27.22 4.89 20.70
C ASP A 273 -28.47 4.15 20.21
N LYS A 274 -29.34 3.77 21.16
CA LYS A 274 -30.66 3.21 20.86
C LYS A 274 -31.56 4.30 20.28
N LYS A 275 -32.11 4.10 19.08
CA LYS A 275 -33.10 5.01 18.50
C LYS A 275 -34.40 5.01 19.31
N LEU A 276 -34.76 6.17 19.86
CA LEU A 276 -36.14 6.50 20.20
C LEU A 276 -36.78 7.21 19.01
N HIS A 277 -38.06 6.93 18.76
CA HIS A 277 -38.85 7.56 17.68
C HIS A 277 -39.89 8.55 18.24
N ASP A 278 -39.81 8.86 19.54
CA ASP A 278 -40.68 9.81 20.22
C ASP A 278 -40.44 11.24 19.67
N PRO A 279 -41.49 12.03 19.40
CA PRO A 279 -41.32 13.40 18.92
C PRO A 279 -40.67 14.28 20.02
N ILE A 280 -39.74 15.14 19.61
CA ILE A 280 -39.12 16.13 20.50
C ILE A 280 -40.15 17.23 20.76
N ILE A 281 -40.75 17.22 21.95
CA ILE A 281 -41.63 18.28 22.45
C ILE A 281 -40.82 19.32 23.23
N ALA A 282 -41.28 20.57 23.24
CA ALA A 282 -40.66 21.63 24.03
C ALA A 282 -40.68 21.27 25.54
N GLN A 283 -39.60 21.58 26.25
CA GLN A 283 -39.46 21.37 27.69
C GLN A 283 -39.12 22.69 28.37
N TYR A 284 -39.67 22.91 29.56
CA TYR A 284 -39.56 24.18 30.30
C TYR A 284 -38.60 24.13 31.49
N ASP A 285 -37.80 23.05 31.59
CA ASP A 285 -36.84 22.84 32.67
C ASP A 285 -35.70 21.90 32.23
N SER A 286 -34.70 21.69 33.09
CA SER A 286 -33.61 20.72 32.87
C SER A 286 -34.03 19.31 33.33
N PRO A 287 -33.73 18.23 32.59
CA PRO A 287 -34.11 16.88 33.03
C PRO A 287 -33.37 16.53 34.33
N ASP A 288 -34.07 15.86 35.25
CA ASP A 288 -33.57 15.50 36.59
C ASP A 288 -32.96 16.70 37.38
N ASN A 289 -33.32 17.94 37.04
CA ASN A 289 -32.69 19.19 37.52
C ASN A 289 -31.16 19.25 37.34
N LEU A 290 -30.65 18.69 36.24
CA LEU A 290 -29.21 18.67 35.95
C LEU A 290 -28.62 20.08 35.71
N PRO A 291 -27.46 20.42 36.30
CA PRO A 291 -26.71 21.64 35.97
C PRO A 291 -26.31 21.72 34.48
N PRO A 292 -26.07 22.93 33.95
CA PRO A 292 -25.92 23.18 32.52
C PRO A 292 -24.72 22.44 31.91
N GLY A 293 -23.58 22.35 32.60
CA GLY A 293 -22.42 21.64 32.07
C GLY A 293 -22.68 20.14 31.85
N ILE A 294 -23.52 19.50 32.68
CA ILE A 294 -23.92 18.09 32.48
C ILE A 294 -24.96 17.95 31.37
N VAL A 295 -25.78 18.98 31.13
CA VAL A 295 -26.71 19.04 29.99
C VAL A 295 -25.93 19.06 28.66
N GLY A 296 -24.82 19.79 28.56
CA GLY A 296 -23.90 19.72 27.42
C GLY A 296 -23.32 18.32 27.25
N THR A 297 -22.70 17.77 28.30
CA THR A 297 -22.12 16.41 28.27
C THR A 297 -23.09 15.31 27.84
N ILE A 298 -24.37 15.41 28.18
CA ILE A 298 -25.39 14.45 27.70
C ILE A 298 -25.77 14.71 26.23
N LEU A 299 -25.69 15.95 25.73
CA LEU A 299 -26.04 16.32 24.36
C LEU A 299 -25.06 15.80 23.31
N ASP A 300 -23.74 15.85 23.59
CA ASP A 300 -22.63 15.62 22.64
C ASP A 300 -21.50 14.69 23.13
N GLU A 301 -21.62 14.10 24.32
CA GLU A 301 -20.69 13.08 24.88
C GLU A 301 -19.38 13.64 25.43
N HIS A 302 -19.21 14.97 25.44
CA HIS A 302 -17.94 15.64 25.77
C HIS A 302 -18.10 16.63 26.94
N VAL A 303 -17.04 17.38 27.25
CA VAL A 303 -17.13 18.53 28.14
C VAL A 303 -16.39 19.64 27.41
N ASP A 304 -17.14 20.49 26.73
CA ASP A 304 -16.59 21.60 25.97
C ASP A 304 -16.32 22.79 26.90
N LYS A 305 -15.69 23.84 26.36
CA LYS A 305 -15.29 25.01 27.16
C LYS A 305 -16.49 25.84 27.55
N GLU A 306 -17.49 25.82 26.68
CA GLU A 306 -18.82 26.39 26.79
C GLU A 306 -19.54 25.81 28.02
N ASP A 307 -19.52 24.49 28.20
CA ASP A 307 -20.05 23.79 29.40
C ASP A 307 -19.41 24.31 30.67
N LEU A 308 -18.07 24.31 30.72
CA LEU A 308 -17.30 24.78 31.87
C LEU A 308 -17.55 26.27 32.15
N SER A 309 -17.74 27.09 31.12
CA SER A 309 -18.07 28.51 31.27
C SER A 309 -19.48 28.70 31.82
N SER A 310 -20.45 27.92 31.35
CA SER A 310 -21.84 27.95 31.82
C SER A 310 -21.94 27.54 33.29
N GLU A 311 -21.09 26.61 33.73
CA GLU A 311 -21.05 26.14 35.11
C GLU A 311 -20.49 27.22 36.07
N ILE A 312 -19.62 28.11 35.60
CA ILE A 312 -19.19 29.29 36.37
C ILE A 312 -20.35 30.29 36.52
N ILE A 313 -21.17 30.49 35.46
CA ILE A 313 -22.36 31.33 35.54
C ILE A 313 -23.42 30.70 36.46
N TYR A 314 -23.58 29.38 36.42
CA TYR A 314 -24.46 28.63 37.32
C TYR A 314 -24.04 28.77 38.79
N LEU A 315 -22.74 28.69 39.09
CA LEU A 315 -22.18 28.95 40.42
C LEU A 315 -22.37 30.41 40.87
N ALA A 316 -22.38 31.36 39.93
CA ALA A 316 -22.66 32.77 40.22
C ALA A 316 -24.14 32.99 40.59
N ILE A 317 -25.07 32.47 39.78
CA ILE A 317 -26.53 32.50 40.05
C ILE A 317 -26.86 31.78 41.36
N ALA A 318 -26.18 30.67 41.67
CA ALA A 318 -26.31 29.92 42.92
C ALA A 318 -25.64 30.61 44.14
N GLY A 319 -25.03 31.79 43.97
CA GLY A 319 -24.50 32.61 45.05
C GLY A 319 -23.16 32.17 45.64
N TYR A 320 -22.37 31.36 44.92
CA TYR A 320 -21.03 30.94 45.38
C TYR A 320 -19.92 31.93 45.02
N LEU A 321 -20.11 32.68 43.93
CA LEU A 321 -19.15 33.67 43.44
C LEU A 321 -19.84 34.87 42.80
N LYS A 322 -19.13 35.99 42.71
CA LYS A 322 -19.51 37.18 41.95
C LYS A 322 -18.54 37.37 40.77
N ILE A 323 -19.06 37.78 39.62
CA ILE A 323 -18.28 38.07 38.41
C ILE A 323 -18.26 39.57 38.19
N ASN A 324 -17.08 40.19 38.24
CA ASN A 324 -16.90 41.63 38.02
C ASN A 324 -16.10 41.87 36.74
N ARG A 325 -16.62 42.70 35.84
CA ARG A 325 -15.97 43.05 34.57
C ARG A 325 -14.99 44.20 34.78
N ILE A 326 -13.75 44.04 34.30
CA ILE A 326 -12.67 45.03 34.44
C ILE A 326 -12.21 45.47 33.04
N GLU A 327 -12.40 46.74 32.72
CA GLU A 327 -11.76 47.37 31.55
C GLU A 327 -10.45 48.05 31.95
N THR A 328 -9.38 47.76 31.21
CA THR A 328 -8.11 48.48 31.29
C THR A 328 -7.84 49.18 29.96
N LYS A 329 -7.59 50.49 29.99
CA LYS A 329 -7.20 51.25 28.79
C LYS A 329 -5.70 51.02 28.49
N LYS A 330 -5.40 50.42 27.33
CA LYS A 330 -4.07 50.44 26.71
C LYS A 330 -4.04 51.53 25.62
N ILE A 331 -2.84 51.93 25.20
CA ILE A 331 -2.61 53.09 24.31
C ILE A 331 -3.37 52.98 22.97
N PHE A 332 -3.59 51.75 22.46
CA PHE A 332 -4.27 51.49 21.19
C PHE A 332 -5.47 50.52 21.30
N SER A 333 -5.88 50.10 22.51
CA SER A 333 -6.98 49.16 22.69
C SER A 333 -7.59 49.21 24.10
N LYS A 334 -8.85 48.78 24.23
CA LYS A 334 -9.41 48.34 25.51
C LYS A 334 -9.00 46.88 25.73
N GLU A 335 -8.49 46.56 26.91
CA GLU A 335 -8.31 45.19 27.38
C GLU A 335 -9.40 44.87 28.40
N VAL A 336 -10.11 43.76 28.20
CA VAL A 336 -11.20 43.30 29.07
C VAL A 336 -10.72 42.05 29.81
N ASP A 337 -10.81 42.09 31.13
CA ASP A 337 -10.52 40.98 32.04
C ASP A 337 -11.68 40.85 33.03
N TYR A 338 -11.76 39.72 33.73
CA TYR A 338 -12.83 39.45 34.68
C TYR A 338 -12.25 38.99 36.01
N GLN A 339 -12.79 39.53 37.10
CA GLN A 339 -12.45 39.13 38.46
C GLN A 339 -13.61 38.34 39.05
N LEU A 340 -13.30 37.11 39.48
CA LEU A 340 -14.17 36.29 40.30
C LEU A 340 -13.89 36.64 41.77
N ASP A 341 -14.92 36.95 42.54
CA ASP A 341 -14.85 37.07 44.00
C ASP A 341 -15.67 35.93 44.64
N LYS A 342 -15.17 35.30 45.70
CA LYS A 342 -15.85 34.22 46.41
C LYS A 342 -16.90 34.80 47.36
N LEU A 343 -18.12 34.30 47.28
CA LEU A 343 -19.21 34.67 48.20
C LEU A 343 -19.47 33.59 49.26
N LYS A 344 -19.19 32.33 48.94
CA LYS A 344 -19.47 31.17 49.80
C LYS A 344 -18.46 30.05 49.57
N ASP A 345 -18.12 29.32 50.62
CA ASP A 345 -17.31 28.11 50.51
C ASP A 345 -18.10 26.92 49.93
N ALA A 346 -17.37 25.92 49.44
CA ALA A 346 -17.96 24.73 48.84
C ALA A 346 -18.64 23.84 49.89
N ASP A 347 -19.94 23.57 49.71
CA ASP A 347 -20.73 22.68 50.57
C ASP A 347 -21.30 21.46 49.81
N ASP A 348 -22.07 20.61 50.50
CA ASP A 348 -22.59 19.36 49.95
C ASP A 348 -23.80 19.48 49.03
N SER A 349 -24.31 20.70 48.77
CA SER A 349 -25.21 20.93 47.64
C SER A 349 -24.47 20.86 46.30
N LEU A 350 -23.20 21.28 46.29
CA LEU A 350 -22.33 21.25 45.12
C LEU A 350 -21.88 19.83 44.76
N LYS A 351 -21.87 19.54 43.46
CA LYS A 351 -21.32 18.30 42.87
C LYS A 351 -19.79 18.35 42.88
N GLU A 352 -19.12 17.20 42.85
CA GLU A 352 -17.66 17.18 43.06
C GLU A 352 -16.89 17.95 41.97
N TYR A 353 -17.35 17.95 40.72
CA TYR A 353 -16.77 18.80 39.67
C TYR A 353 -16.94 20.30 39.95
N GLN A 354 -18.09 20.74 40.49
CA GLN A 354 -18.30 22.13 40.95
C GLN A 354 -17.38 22.47 42.13
N LYS A 355 -17.23 21.53 43.09
CA LYS A 355 -16.29 21.66 44.21
C LYS A 355 -14.84 21.77 43.72
N ILE A 356 -14.44 21.02 42.69
CA ILE A 356 -13.12 21.12 42.04
C ILE A 356 -12.93 22.51 41.41
N LEU A 357 -13.90 22.99 40.61
CA LEU A 357 -13.82 24.31 39.97
C LEU A 357 -13.69 25.44 41.00
N LEU A 358 -14.57 25.48 42.00
CA LEU A 358 -14.57 26.55 43.02
C LEU A 358 -13.26 26.58 43.84
N LYS A 359 -12.78 25.40 44.27
CA LYS A 359 -11.48 25.27 44.97
C LYS A 359 -10.30 25.67 44.08
N ALA A 360 -10.40 25.48 42.75
CA ALA A 360 -9.33 25.82 41.82
C ALA A 360 -9.24 27.32 41.54
N PHE A 361 -10.38 28.03 41.44
CA PHE A 361 -10.40 29.49 41.31
C PHE A 361 -9.78 30.17 42.55
N PHE A 362 -10.26 29.81 43.74
CA PHE A 362 -9.95 30.52 44.98
C PHE A 362 -8.79 29.94 45.80
N LYS A 363 -7.94 29.10 45.19
CA LYS A 363 -6.78 28.45 45.83
C LYS A 363 -5.80 29.44 46.49
N SER A 364 -5.71 30.66 45.96
CA SER A 364 -4.75 31.69 46.39
C SER A 364 -5.41 32.86 47.14
N GLY A 365 -6.66 32.69 47.59
CA GLY A 365 -7.48 33.72 48.25
C GLY A 365 -8.83 33.94 47.56
N ASP A 366 -9.73 34.64 48.25
CA ASP A 366 -11.15 34.78 47.88
C ASP A 366 -11.43 35.74 46.70
N SER A 367 -10.42 36.22 45.99
CA SER A 367 -10.59 37.04 44.79
C SER A 367 -9.48 36.78 43.76
N VAL A 368 -9.86 36.61 42.49
CA VAL A 368 -8.94 36.16 41.44
C VAL A 368 -9.34 36.68 40.06
N LYS A 369 -8.36 37.03 39.22
CA LYS A 369 -8.58 37.46 37.84
C LYS A 369 -8.38 36.31 36.85
N LEU A 370 -9.25 36.18 35.84
CA LEU A 370 -9.13 35.17 34.78
C LEU A 370 -7.78 35.26 34.07
N SER A 371 -7.27 36.46 33.81
CA SER A 371 -5.92 36.67 33.25
C SER A 371 -4.79 35.96 34.03
N LYS A 372 -4.88 35.89 35.36
CA LYS A 372 -3.91 35.20 36.24
C LYS A 372 -4.11 33.68 36.28
N LEU A 373 -5.28 33.19 35.88
CA LEU A 373 -5.66 31.77 35.89
C LEU A 373 -5.32 31.05 34.58
N LYS A 374 -4.80 31.77 33.59
CA LYS A 374 -4.24 31.21 32.35
C LYS A 374 -3.16 30.18 32.67
N PHE A 375 -3.23 29.04 31.98
CA PHE A 375 -2.35 27.87 32.10
C PHE A 375 -2.43 27.12 33.46
N THR A 376 -2.56 27.82 34.59
CA THR A 376 -2.58 27.21 35.93
C THR A 376 -3.84 26.37 36.20
N LEU A 377 -4.99 26.73 35.66
CA LEU A 377 -6.23 25.98 35.83
C LEU A 377 -6.38 24.74 34.94
N PHE A 378 -5.55 24.54 33.90
CA PHE A 378 -5.78 23.50 32.89
C PHE A 378 -5.98 22.09 33.49
N LEU A 379 -5.17 21.72 34.49
CA LEU A 379 -5.32 20.45 35.20
C LEU A 379 -6.61 20.37 36.03
N SER A 380 -7.06 21.49 36.61
CA SER A 380 -8.30 21.53 37.41
C SER A 380 -9.55 21.46 36.54
N PHE A 381 -9.55 22.15 35.38
CA PHE A 381 -10.62 22.00 34.39
C PHE A 381 -10.66 20.58 33.83
N LYS A 382 -9.52 20.01 33.46
CA LYS A 382 -9.45 18.61 33.01
C LYS A 382 -10.02 17.65 34.06
N ASN A 383 -9.66 17.83 35.34
CA ASN A 383 -10.18 17.00 36.43
C ASN A 383 -11.69 17.21 36.63
N ALA A 384 -12.20 18.44 36.50
CA ALA A 384 -13.63 18.72 36.52
C ALA A 384 -14.34 18.04 35.34
N SER A 385 -13.79 18.09 34.12
CA SER A 385 -14.32 17.40 32.94
C SER A 385 -14.33 15.88 33.10
N GLU A 386 -13.25 15.26 33.59
CA GLU A 386 -13.20 13.81 33.86
C GLU A 386 -14.21 13.42 34.97
N GLU A 387 -14.49 14.31 35.94
CA GLU A 387 -15.50 14.09 36.97
C GLU A 387 -16.94 14.37 36.47
N MET A 388 -17.14 15.25 35.49
CA MET A 388 -18.43 15.48 34.82
C MET A 388 -18.84 14.29 33.94
N THR A 389 -17.94 13.75 33.12
CA THR A 389 -18.22 12.55 32.30
C THR A 389 -18.43 11.31 33.17
N LYS A 390 -17.68 11.20 34.28
CA LYS A 390 -17.91 10.20 35.33
C LYS A 390 -19.28 10.37 35.99
N PHE A 391 -19.64 11.57 36.45
CA PHE A 391 -20.96 11.84 37.04
C PHE A 391 -22.10 11.48 36.07
N ALA A 392 -21.97 11.78 34.78
CA ALA A 392 -22.96 11.42 33.77
C ALA A 392 -23.08 9.89 33.57
N ALA A 393 -21.99 9.13 33.68
CA ALA A 393 -22.02 7.67 33.63
C ALA A 393 -22.55 7.04 34.93
N ASP A 394 -22.09 7.52 36.09
CA ASP A 394 -22.49 7.00 37.41
C ASP A 394 -23.99 7.25 37.70
N ASN A 395 -24.57 8.33 37.16
CA ASN A 395 -26.02 8.58 37.18
C ASN A 395 -26.80 7.87 36.05
N GLY A 396 -26.13 6.98 35.31
CA GLY A 396 -26.72 6.07 34.34
C GLY A 396 -27.11 6.70 33.00
N TYR A 397 -26.57 7.86 32.60
CA TYR A 397 -26.82 8.42 31.27
C TYR A 397 -25.96 7.76 30.19
N PHE A 398 -24.74 7.34 30.52
CA PHE A 398 -23.83 6.60 29.62
C PHE A 398 -23.61 5.16 30.08
N GLU A 399 -23.41 4.21 29.15
CA GLU A 399 -23.09 2.82 29.48
C GLU A 399 -21.68 2.67 30.11
N LYS A 400 -20.79 3.63 29.83
CA LYS A 400 -19.46 3.79 30.43
C LYS A 400 -19.09 5.29 30.39
N ASP A 401 -18.25 5.72 31.32
CA ASP A 401 -17.64 7.07 31.34
C ASP A 401 -17.00 7.44 29.98
N PRO A 402 -17.53 8.46 29.28
CA PRO A 402 -17.01 8.90 27.98
C PRO A 402 -15.52 9.24 27.97
N ALA A 403 -14.98 9.86 29.03
CA ALA A 403 -13.56 10.18 29.09
C ALA A 403 -12.69 8.92 29.18
N LYS A 404 -13.14 7.90 29.93
CA LYS A 404 -12.46 6.58 29.97
C LYS A 404 -12.52 5.87 28.62
N VAL A 405 -13.65 5.91 27.91
CA VAL A 405 -13.78 5.34 26.56
C VAL A 405 -12.80 6.02 25.58
N LYS A 406 -12.85 7.36 25.48
CA LYS A 406 -11.96 8.15 24.63
C LYS A 406 -10.48 7.94 24.97
N LYS A 407 -10.15 7.84 26.25
CA LYS A 407 -8.77 7.55 26.73
C LYS A 407 -8.27 6.17 26.32
N VAL A 408 -9.11 5.13 26.33
CA VAL A 408 -8.72 3.79 25.84
C VAL A 408 -8.44 3.82 24.33
N TYR A 409 -9.32 4.43 23.54
CA TYR A 409 -9.10 4.56 22.09
C TYR A 409 -7.85 5.38 21.77
N ASN A 410 -7.59 6.47 22.50
CA ASN A 410 -6.37 7.25 22.35
C ASN A 410 -5.11 6.45 22.71
N ILE A 411 -5.12 5.65 23.79
CA ILE A 411 -3.97 4.81 24.17
C ILE A 411 -3.69 3.76 23.09
N VAL A 412 -4.72 3.08 22.56
CA VAL A 412 -4.55 2.09 21.48
C VAL A 412 -4.05 2.76 20.20
N GLY A 413 -4.61 3.91 19.80
CA GLY A 413 -4.16 4.62 18.60
C GLY A 413 -2.73 5.15 18.71
N ILE A 414 -2.35 5.69 19.87
CA ILE A 414 -0.96 6.12 20.15
C ILE A 414 -0.01 4.91 20.15
N PHE A 415 -0.43 3.75 20.67
CA PHE A 415 0.35 2.51 20.59
C PHE A 415 0.59 2.09 19.12
N PHE A 416 -0.41 2.18 18.25
CA PHE A 416 -0.23 1.92 16.81
C PHE A 416 0.74 2.91 16.15
N VAL A 417 0.66 4.21 16.45
CA VAL A 417 1.61 5.22 15.96
C VAL A 417 3.04 4.93 16.46
N ALA A 418 3.21 4.63 17.75
CA ALA A 418 4.50 4.34 18.36
C ALA A 418 5.11 3.03 17.83
N LEU A 419 4.30 1.97 17.65
CA LEU A 419 4.71 0.73 17.00
C LEU A 419 5.15 1.00 15.54
N GLY A 420 4.46 1.89 14.84
CA GLY A 420 4.89 2.40 13.55
C GLY A 420 6.28 3.03 13.60
N MET A 421 6.53 3.95 14.54
CA MET A 421 7.83 4.61 14.71
C MET A 421 8.96 3.63 15.05
N VAL A 422 8.70 2.63 15.89
CA VAL A 422 9.65 1.56 16.21
C VAL A 422 9.88 0.62 15.03
N SER A 423 8.86 0.43 14.16
CA SER A 423 9.01 -0.37 12.94
C SER A 423 9.85 0.32 11.86
N PHE A 424 9.93 1.65 11.83
CA PHE A 424 10.55 2.42 10.74
C PHE A 424 12.03 2.06 10.41
N PRO A 425 12.91 1.74 11.38
CA PRO A 425 14.28 1.29 11.07
C PRO A 425 14.39 -0.18 10.64
N VAL A 426 13.32 -0.97 10.80
CA VAL A 426 13.31 -2.45 10.63
C VAL A 426 12.45 -2.87 9.42
N PHE A 427 11.42 -2.08 9.11
CA PHE A 427 10.47 -2.29 8.03
C PHE A 427 10.34 -0.99 7.21
N ILE A 428 10.20 -1.15 5.89
CA ILE A 428 10.14 -0.06 4.90
C ILE A 428 9.17 1.06 5.34
N PHE A 429 9.52 2.32 5.06
CA PHE A 429 8.77 3.55 5.36
C PHE A 429 7.24 3.46 5.27
N PHE A 430 6.70 2.75 4.27
CA PHE A 430 5.26 2.54 4.12
C PHE A 430 4.62 1.82 5.32
N SER A 431 5.32 0.91 6.00
CA SER A 431 4.84 0.23 7.22
C SER A 431 4.56 1.21 8.36
N PHE A 432 5.43 2.21 8.56
CA PHE A 432 5.20 3.30 9.51
C PHE A 432 3.93 4.09 9.15
N ILE A 433 3.77 4.48 7.88
CA ILE A 433 2.59 5.22 7.41
C ILE A 433 1.31 4.42 7.64
N ASN A 434 1.29 3.13 7.29
CA ASN A 434 0.13 2.25 7.50
C ASN A 434 -0.28 2.18 8.98
N LEU A 435 0.69 1.99 9.89
CA LEU A 435 0.43 1.91 11.32
C LEU A 435 0.03 3.27 11.92
N ALA A 436 0.63 4.37 11.46
CA ALA A 436 0.29 5.72 11.88
C ALA A 436 -1.14 6.12 11.47
N ILE A 437 -1.52 5.88 10.20
CA ILE A 437 -2.89 6.13 9.72
C ILE A 437 -3.89 5.25 10.48
N SER A 438 -3.56 3.97 10.73
CA SER A 438 -4.39 3.08 11.54
C SER A 438 -4.60 3.61 12.96
N GLY A 439 -3.55 4.12 13.60
CA GLY A 439 -3.64 4.75 14.91
C GLY A 439 -4.51 6.02 14.93
N ILE A 440 -4.41 6.86 13.89
CA ILE A 440 -5.25 8.06 13.72
C ILE A 440 -6.72 7.67 13.54
N ILE A 441 -7.04 6.64 12.74
CA ILE A 441 -8.41 6.12 12.59
C ILE A 441 -8.98 5.69 13.96
N ILE A 442 -8.20 4.95 14.75
CA ILE A 442 -8.61 4.48 16.09
C ILE A 442 -8.86 5.67 17.05
N ILE A 443 -8.04 6.73 17.00
CA ILE A 443 -8.23 7.98 17.76
C ILE A 443 -9.52 8.70 17.34
N LEU A 444 -9.77 8.85 16.04
CA LEU A 444 -10.95 9.54 15.51
C LEU A 444 -12.24 8.81 15.92
N PHE A 445 -12.28 7.48 15.84
CA PHE A 445 -13.40 6.70 16.35
C PHE A 445 -13.57 6.82 17.87
N GLY A 446 -12.49 7.05 18.63
CA GLY A 446 -12.54 7.34 20.06
C GLY A 446 -13.41 8.53 20.46
N ALA A 447 -13.71 9.45 19.52
CA ALA A 447 -14.63 10.58 19.73
C ALA A 447 -16.11 10.28 19.43
N ILE A 448 -16.44 9.08 18.92
CA ILE A 448 -17.82 8.67 18.55
C ILE A 448 -18.20 7.25 19.05
N MET A 449 -17.38 6.69 19.95
CA MET A 449 -17.54 5.34 20.52
C MET A 449 -18.13 5.32 21.93
N SER A 450 -18.38 6.48 22.53
CA SER A 450 -19.18 6.59 23.75
C SER A 450 -20.65 6.32 23.40
N LYS A 451 -21.44 5.85 24.38
CA LYS A 451 -22.80 5.37 24.13
C LYS A 451 -23.72 5.63 25.30
N ARG A 452 -24.88 6.22 25.02
CA ARG A 452 -25.93 6.52 25.99
C ARG A 452 -26.75 5.28 26.33
N THR A 453 -27.15 5.20 27.59
CA THR A 453 -28.18 4.25 28.01
C THR A 453 -29.56 4.69 27.50
N LEU A 454 -30.60 3.88 27.74
CA LEU A 454 -31.98 4.31 27.49
C LEU A 454 -32.36 5.56 28.32
N LYS A 455 -31.78 5.77 29.51
CA LYS A 455 -31.95 7.02 30.28
C LYS A 455 -31.25 8.18 29.59
N GLY A 456 -30.02 7.99 29.11
CA GLY A 456 -29.26 9.02 28.39
C GLY A 456 -29.92 9.49 27.11
N VAL A 457 -30.48 8.59 26.29
CA VAL A 457 -31.19 8.99 25.06
C VAL A 457 -32.48 9.75 25.41
N LYS A 458 -33.23 9.33 26.45
CA LYS A 458 -34.39 10.10 26.93
C LYS A 458 -34.00 11.49 27.44
N ALA A 459 -32.95 11.60 28.26
CA ALA A 459 -32.43 12.86 28.74
C ALA A 459 -31.97 13.76 27.58
N ARG A 460 -31.27 13.22 26.57
CA ARG A 460 -30.88 13.97 25.36
C ARG A 460 -32.08 14.48 24.56
N ASN A 461 -33.13 13.67 24.38
CA ASN A 461 -34.35 14.12 23.70
C ASN A 461 -35.08 15.22 24.50
N TYR A 462 -35.07 15.14 25.84
CA TYR A 462 -35.60 16.17 26.73
C TYR A 462 -34.77 17.48 26.65
N ILE A 463 -33.44 17.37 26.61
CA ILE A 463 -32.50 18.49 26.41
C ILE A 463 -32.72 19.17 25.06
N LEU A 464 -32.97 18.41 23.98
CA LEU A 464 -33.35 18.99 22.69
C LEU A 464 -34.70 19.71 22.75
N GLY A 465 -35.63 19.24 23.59
CA GLY A 465 -36.87 19.95 23.91
C GLY A 465 -36.66 21.27 24.65
N LEU A 466 -35.72 21.33 25.59
CA LEU A 466 -35.32 22.56 26.28
C LEU A 466 -34.61 23.54 25.32
N LYS A 467 -33.76 23.02 24.43
CA LYS A 467 -33.10 23.80 23.37
C LYS A 467 -34.12 24.41 22.42
N GLU A 468 -35.16 23.66 22.03
CA GLU A 468 -36.22 24.18 21.17
C GLU A 468 -37.12 25.21 21.89
N TYR A 469 -37.38 25.05 23.20
CA TYR A 469 -38.05 26.10 23.99
C TYR A 469 -37.26 27.41 23.97
N ILE A 470 -35.98 27.37 24.37
CA ILE A 470 -35.09 28.56 24.39
C ILE A 470 -34.98 29.21 23.00
N LYS A 471 -35.02 28.43 21.93
CA LYS A 471 -34.96 28.89 20.53
C LYS A 471 -36.27 29.49 19.98
N VAL A 472 -37.44 29.04 20.44
CA VAL A 472 -38.75 29.29 19.78
C VAL A 472 -39.68 30.22 20.55
N ALA A 473 -39.46 30.45 21.86
CA ALA A 473 -40.44 31.02 22.78
C ALA A 473 -40.96 32.47 22.51
N GLU A 474 -40.50 33.14 21.46
CA GLU A 474 -40.96 34.50 21.10
C GLU A 474 -42.15 34.54 20.15
N LYS A 475 -42.08 33.87 18.99
CA LYS A 475 -42.92 34.29 17.84
C LYS A 475 -44.37 33.82 17.92
N GLU A 476 -44.67 32.75 18.65
CA GLU A 476 -46.04 32.22 18.80
C GLU A 476 -46.30 31.67 20.23
N ARG A 477 -46.14 32.51 21.26
CA ARG A 477 -46.52 32.18 22.67
C ARG A 477 -47.94 31.61 22.79
N ILE A 478 -48.84 31.98 21.87
CA ILE A 478 -50.22 31.51 21.73
C ILE A 478 -50.33 29.97 21.65
N LYS A 479 -49.32 29.25 21.15
CA LYS A 479 -49.34 27.78 21.06
C LYS A 479 -48.97 27.05 22.36
N PHE A 480 -48.54 27.76 23.40
CA PHE A 480 -47.92 27.15 24.59
C PHE A 480 -48.51 27.66 25.91
N HIS A 481 -49.69 27.14 26.27
CA HIS A 481 -50.42 27.52 27.50
C HIS A 481 -49.63 27.36 28.81
N ASN A 482 -48.60 26.50 28.84
CA ASN A 482 -47.83 26.16 30.04
C ASN A 482 -46.42 26.78 30.08
N ALA A 483 -46.09 27.70 29.17
CA ALA A 483 -44.76 28.31 29.13
C ALA A 483 -44.53 29.27 30.32
N PRO A 484 -43.35 29.25 30.98
CA PRO A 484 -43.02 30.14 32.09
C PRO A 484 -43.26 31.63 31.83
N GLU A 485 -43.49 32.38 32.90
CA GLU A 485 -43.58 33.85 32.83
C GLU A 485 -42.23 34.49 32.55
N LYS A 486 -42.22 35.53 31.71
CA LYS A 486 -41.02 36.30 31.39
C LYS A 486 -40.72 37.30 32.50
N ASN A 487 -39.87 36.87 33.43
CA ASN A 487 -39.34 37.68 34.52
C ASN A 487 -37.80 37.55 34.58
N PRO A 488 -37.09 38.47 35.27
CA PRO A 488 -35.64 38.43 35.44
C PRO A 488 -35.10 37.07 35.88
N GLN A 489 -35.78 36.43 36.83
CA GLN A 489 -35.39 35.15 37.42
C GLN A 489 -35.41 34.00 36.38
N THR A 490 -36.37 34.04 35.44
CA THR A 490 -36.47 33.07 34.34
C THR A 490 -35.37 33.31 33.30
N PHE A 491 -35.03 34.56 33.00
CA PHE A 491 -33.90 34.87 32.14
C PHE A 491 -32.59 34.31 32.73
N GLU A 492 -32.29 34.65 33.99
CA GLU A 492 -31.09 34.19 34.70
C GLU A 492 -31.04 32.66 34.81
N LYS A 493 -32.15 32.00 35.19
CA LYS A 493 -32.26 30.54 35.30
C LYS A 493 -31.83 29.81 34.02
N PHE A 494 -32.24 30.31 32.84
CA PHE A 494 -31.98 29.64 31.56
C PHE A 494 -30.75 30.14 30.80
N LEU A 495 -30.16 31.27 31.19
CA LEU A 495 -28.98 31.84 30.55
C LEU A 495 -27.78 30.86 30.46
N PRO A 496 -27.41 30.08 31.51
CA PRO A 496 -26.35 29.09 31.38
C PRO A 496 -26.66 27.98 30.36
N TYR A 497 -27.90 27.50 30.30
CA TYR A 497 -28.32 26.48 29.33
C TYR A 497 -28.35 27.06 27.91
N ALA A 498 -28.72 28.33 27.75
CA ALA A 498 -28.63 29.02 26.47
C ALA A 498 -27.18 29.12 25.97
N MET A 499 -26.20 29.36 26.85
CA MET A 499 -24.77 29.34 26.50
C MET A 499 -24.30 27.95 26.03
N VAL A 500 -24.66 26.88 26.76
CA VAL A 500 -24.38 25.47 26.36
C VAL A 500 -24.97 25.16 24.98
N PHE A 501 -26.12 25.75 24.64
CA PHE A 501 -26.76 25.54 23.36
C PHE A 501 -26.26 26.46 22.23
N GLY A 502 -25.42 27.48 22.53
CA GLY A 502 -25.03 28.52 21.58
C GLY A 502 -26.22 29.38 21.12
N LEU A 503 -27.11 29.70 22.07
CA LEU A 503 -28.37 30.44 21.87
C LEU A 503 -28.52 31.63 22.84
N GLU A 504 -27.44 32.04 23.52
CA GLU A 504 -27.50 33.06 24.56
C GLU A 504 -27.98 34.42 24.01
N LYS A 505 -27.68 34.74 22.76
CA LYS A 505 -28.09 35.99 22.08
C LYS A 505 -29.55 35.96 21.65
N GLU A 506 -30.00 34.83 21.12
CA GLU A 506 -31.41 34.54 20.84
C GLU A 506 -32.24 34.61 22.11
N TRP A 507 -31.72 34.10 23.24
CA TRP A 507 -32.36 34.18 24.56
C TRP A 507 -32.39 35.62 25.11
N ALA A 508 -31.28 36.35 25.05
CA ALA A 508 -31.20 37.76 25.50
C ALA A 508 -32.24 38.66 24.84
N LYS A 509 -32.50 38.45 23.54
CA LYS A 509 -33.47 39.23 22.76
C LYS A 509 -34.92 39.03 23.23
N GLN A 510 -35.23 37.92 23.89
CA GLN A 510 -36.58 37.62 24.43
C GLN A 510 -36.91 38.41 25.70
N PHE A 511 -35.92 39.07 26.28
CA PHE A 511 -36.02 39.87 27.51
C PHE A 511 -35.58 41.34 27.29
N GLU A 512 -35.43 41.75 26.03
CA GLU A 512 -35.23 43.15 25.63
C GLU A 512 -36.42 44.00 26.11
N GLY A 513 -36.17 45.02 26.95
CA GLY A 513 -37.20 45.82 27.60
C GLY A 513 -37.89 45.17 28.82
N ILE A 514 -37.58 43.90 29.15
CA ILE A 514 -38.11 43.19 30.33
C ILE A 514 -37.08 43.15 31.45
N TYR A 515 -35.81 42.88 31.14
CA TYR A 515 -34.72 42.79 32.13
C TYR A 515 -33.83 44.04 32.03
N MET A 516 -34.02 44.94 32.99
CA MET A 516 -33.53 46.33 32.98
C MET A 516 -32.55 46.66 34.13
N GLU A 517 -32.24 45.70 35.00
CA GLU A 517 -31.32 45.86 36.14
C GLU A 517 -30.22 44.79 36.10
N GLN A 518 -29.01 45.10 36.60
CA GLN A 518 -27.89 44.14 36.61
C GLN A 518 -28.14 42.97 37.60
N PRO A 519 -27.78 41.73 37.25
CA PRO A 519 -27.85 40.60 38.18
C PRO A 519 -26.96 40.84 39.40
N SER A 520 -27.41 40.44 40.59
CA SER A 520 -26.67 40.65 41.86
C SER A 520 -25.30 39.97 41.88
N TRP A 521 -25.17 38.84 41.17
CA TRP A 521 -23.94 38.06 40.98
C TRP A 521 -23.01 38.60 39.89
N TYR A 522 -23.38 39.69 39.21
CA TYR A 522 -22.56 40.37 38.20
C TYR A 522 -22.19 41.80 38.64
N SER A 523 -21.18 42.38 38.00
CA SER A 523 -21.06 43.84 37.86
C SER A 523 -20.44 44.20 36.50
N GLY A 524 -21.17 45.03 35.74
CA GLY A 524 -20.74 45.57 34.46
C GLY A 524 -19.90 46.84 34.62
N ALA A 525 -19.18 47.24 33.56
CA ALA A 525 -18.31 48.41 33.60
C ALA A 525 -19.05 49.75 33.50
N ASP A 526 -20.33 49.74 33.08
CA ASP A 526 -21.17 50.92 32.95
C ASP A 526 -22.54 50.66 33.60
N LEU A 527 -22.95 51.55 34.50
CA LEU A 527 -24.16 51.41 35.33
C LEU A 527 -25.37 52.20 34.76
N ALA A 528 -25.17 52.99 33.71
CA ALA A 528 -26.18 53.95 33.25
C ALA A 528 -27.29 53.35 32.35
N THR A 529 -26.99 52.28 31.60
CA THR A 529 -27.90 51.71 30.57
C THR A 529 -27.75 50.19 30.45
N PHE A 530 -28.31 49.45 31.40
CA PHE A 530 -28.37 47.99 31.31
C PHE A 530 -29.40 47.50 30.28
N SER A 531 -29.12 46.36 29.64
CA SER A 531 -30.09 45.55 28.90
C SER A 531 -29.63 44.09 28.85
N ALA A 532 -30.56 43.15 28.74
CA ALA A 532 -30.24 41.73 28.54
C ALA A 532 -29.28 41.49 27.35
N VAL A 533 -29.44 42.24 26.25
CA VAL A 533 -28.65 42.09 25.03
C VAL A 533 -27.23 42.65 25.18
N SER A 534 -27.04 43.80 25.82
CA SER A 534 -25.69 44.31 26.13
C SER A 534 -24.97 43.40 27.13
N PHE A 535 -25.68 42.95 28.17
CA PHE A 535 -25.18 42.02 29.18
C PHE A 535 -24.66 40.70 28.58
N VAL A 536 -25.43 40.06 27.69
CA VAL A 536 -24.98 38.81 27.06
C VAL A 536 -23.81 39.01 26.10
N ASN A 537 -23.68 40.18 25.46
CA ASN A 537 -22.48 40.49 24.70
C ASN A 537 -21.24 40.63 25.62
N GLU A 538 -21.38 41.24 26.81
CA GLU A 538 -20.32 41.21 27.82
C GLU A 538 -20.01 39.77 28.27
N LEU A 539 -21.03 38.94 28.50
CA LEU A 539 -20.86 37.53 28.89
C LEU A 539 -20.21 36.66 27.81
N SER A 540 -20.44 36.95 26.52
CA SER A 540 -19.72 36.28 25.42
C SER A 540 -18.23 36.62 25.39
N SER A 541 -17.85 37.83 25.86
CA SER A 541 -16.45 38.20 26.05
C SER A 541 -15.83 37.62 27.33
N PHE A 542 -16.62 37.34 28.37
CA PHE A 542 -16.20 36.46 29.47
C PHE A 542 -15.88 35.05 28.95
N GLY A 543 -16.78 34.47 28.14
CA GLY A 543 -16.60 33.15 27.52
C GLY A 543 -15.31 33.05 26.70
N SER A 544 -14.98 34.04 25.85
CA SER A 544 -13.73 33.99 25.08
C SER A 544 -12.45 34.17 25.93
N VAL A 545 -12.49 35.01 26.98
CA VAL A 545 -11.37 35.14 27.93
C VAL A 545 -11.17 33.84 28.74
N ALA A 546 -12.26 33.20 29.15
CA ALA A 546 -12.23 31.86 29.75
C ALA A 546 -11.64 30.83 28.77
N ASN A 547 -12.20 30.70 27.56
CA ASN A 547 -11.82 29.70 26.57
C ASN A 547 -10.35 29.78 26.11
N THR A 548 -9.77 30.98 26.05
CA THR A 548 -8.34 31.18 25.76
C THR A 548 -7.43 30.77 26.92
N SER A 549 -7.95 30.73 28.14
CA SER A 549 -7.23 30.28 29.33
C SER A 549 -7.09 28.74 29.41
N PHE A 550 -7.80 28.01 28.54
CA PHE A 550 -7.95 26.54 28.57
C PHE A 550 -7.27 25.80 27.39
N ALA A 551 -6.29 26.39 26.69
CA ALA A 551 -5.75 25.88 25.41
C ALA A 551 -4.29 25.35 25.45
N GLN A 552 -3.93 24.49 24.48
CA GLN A 552 -2.59 23.88 24.29
C GLN A 552 -2.31 23.68 22.77
N ASN A 553 -1.06 23.44 22.33
CA ASN A 553 -0.62 23.65 20.93
C ASN A 553 0.39 22.59 20.39
N SER A 554 0.35 22.21 19.09
CA SER A 554 1.32 21.30 18.40
C SER A 554 1.15 21.25 16.85
N GLY A 555 2.17 20.82 16.06
CA GLY A 555 2.08 20.62 14.58
C GLY A 555 3.33 19.99 13.90
N SER A 556 3.24 19.53 12.62
CA SER A 556 4.33 18.82 11.83
C SER A 556 4.04 18.64 10.30
N SER A 557 4.98 18.12 9.47
CA SER A 557 4.88 18.08 7.96
C SER A 557 5.73 17.03 7.12
N SER A 558 5.17 16.51 5.99
CA SER A 558 5.73 16.16 4.62
C SER A 558 6.83 15.08 4.25
N GLY A 559 6.59 14.18 3.22
CA GLY A 559 7.49 13.90 2.02
C GLY A 559 7.97 12.48 1.47
N PHE A 560 7.49 12.00 0.27
CA PHE A 560 8.09 11.23 -0.92
C PHE A 560 8.68 9.72 -0.96
N SER A 561 9.06 9.12 -2.16
CA SER A 561 9.32 7.64 -2.55
C SER A 561 10.28 7.36 -3.81
N SER A 562 10.55 6.23 -4.58
CA SER A 562 10.16 4.75 -4.84
C SER A 562 10.90 3.98 -6.07
N GLY A 563 11.07 2.61 -6.17
CA GLY A 563 11.31 1.78 -7.47
C GLY A 563 12.15 0.40 -7.55
N GLY A 564 11.96 -0.56 -8.54
CA GLY A 564 12.99 -1.55 -9.17
C GLY A 564 12.86 -3.16 -9.39
N PHE A 565 13.18 -3.74 -10.61
CA PHE A 565 13.92 -5.03 -11.09
C PHE A 565 13.38 -6.55 -11.35
N SER A 566 14.18 -7.57 -11.89
CA SER A 566 13.81 -8.75 -12.83
C SER A 566 14.65 -10.13 -12.99
N GLY A 567 14.26 -11.17 -13.83
CA GLY A 567 14.98 -12.46 -14.33
C GLY A 567 14.12 -13.47 -15.24
N GLY A 568 14.40 -14.68 -15.89
CA GLY A 568 15.50 -15.66 -16.34
C GLY A 568 14.98 -17.05 -17.02
N GLY A 569 15.57 -18.16 -17.66
CA GLY A 569 16.85 -18.74 -18.35
C GLY A 569 16.86 -20.32 -18.66
N PHE A 570 17.61 -21.16 -19.48
CA PHE A 570 18.79 -21.22 -20.44
C PHE A 570 19.00 -22.55 -21.36
N GLY A 571 19.27 -22.57 -22.71
CA GLY A 571 20.20 -23.56 -23.42
C GLY A 571 19.88 -24.48 -24.69
N GLY A 572 19.80 -24.00 -25.95
CA GLY A 572 19.85 -24.79 -27.24
C GLY A 572 18.57 -25.52 -27.78
N GLY A 573 18.08 -25.25 -29.02
CA GLY A 573 16.65 -25.57 -29.41
C GLY A 573 16.28 -25.97 -30.86
N GLY A 574 16.34 -25.10 -31.87
CA GLY A 574 15.95 -25.46 -33.25
C GLY A 574 15.82 -24.27 -34.23
N GLY A 575 14.98 -24.37 -35.26
CA GLY A 575 14.81 -23.30 -36.26
C GLY A 575 14.14 -23.70 -37.59
N GLY A 576 14.11 -22.76 -38.53
CA GLY A 576 13.51 -22.92 -39.87
C GLY A 576 13.64 -21.67 -40.74
N SER A 577 12.90 -21.62 -41.86
CA SER A 577 12.85 -20.46 -42.77
C SER A 577 11.56 -19.65 -42.64
N TRP A 578 11.57 -18.38 -43.09
CA TRP A 578 10.42 -17.45 -43.02
C TRP A 578 10.30 -16.51 -44.22
#